data_AF-A0A2W7P2V6-F1
#
_entry.id   AF-A0A2W7P2V6-F1
#
_cell.length_a   1.000
_cell.length_b   1.000
_cell.length_c   1.000
_cell.angle_alpha   90.00
_cell.angle_beta   90.00
_cell.angle_gamma   90.00
#
_symmetry.space_group_name_H-M   'P 1'
#
loop_
_entity.id
_entity.type
_entity.pdbx_description
1 polymer ?
#
loop_
_entity_poly.entity_id
_entity_poly.type
_entity_poly.pdbx_seq_one_letter_code
_entity_poly.pdbx_strand_id
1 'polypeptide(L)'
;MQDITELQRRLTAALDRIGGSLDRITRIDEPEAPTEAVETETAAIAAELDRSRAAIAALEADRLRLKAVNDALRNSNHALREAGTEGGPTADLINSAMQAELDALRAARESDRAELDAIIGLLHPVVADADEEVQNA
;
A
#
# COMPACT_ATOMS: atom_id res chain seq x y z
N MET A 1 -72.76 -3.19 16.16
CA MET A 1 -72.15 -1.85 16.33
C MET A 1 -70.76 -1.90 16.97
N GLN A 2 -70.48 -2.81 17.92
CA GLN A 2 -69.13 -2.98 18.51
C GLN A 2 -68.08 -3.46 17.50
N ASP A 3 -68.41 -4.40 16.60
CA ASP A 3 -67.45 -4.94 15.61
C ASP A 3 -66.95 -3.89 14.61
N ILE A 4 -67.83 -2.96 14.21
CA ILE A 4 -67.47 -1.85 13.32
C ILE A 4 -66.47 -0.90 14.02
N THR A 5 -66.62 -0.69 15.32
CA THR A 5 -65.74 0.19 16.10
C THR A 5 -64.35 -0.45 16.27
N GLU A 6 -64.30 -1.77 16.50
CA GLU A 6 -63.03 -2.50 16.59
C GLU A 6 -62.31 -2.59 15.23
N LEU A 7 -63.05 -2.77 14.14
CA LEU A 7 -62.50 -2.71 12.79
C LEU A 7 -61.93 -1.34 12.46
N GLN A 8 -62.64 -0.27 12.82
CA GLN A 8 -62.15 1.11 12.65
C GLN A 8 -60.87 1.36 13.46
N ARG A 9 -60.82 0.94 14.73
CA ARG A 9 -59.62 1.05 15.57
C ARG A 9 -58.41 0.32 14.97
N ARG A 10 -58.62 -0.89 14.44
CA ARG A 10 -57.56 -1.67 13.78
C ARG A 10 -57.12 -1.04 12.47
N LEU A 11 -58.05 -0.51 11.68
CA LEU A 11 -57.72 0.16 10.43
C LEU A 11 -56.88 1.43 10.68
N THR A 12 -57.25 2.26 11.66
CA THR A 12 -56.47 3.43 12.05
C THR A 12 -55.06 3.03 12.50
N ALA A 13 -54.93 2.04 13.40
CA ALA A 13 -53.63 1.57 13.85
C ALA A 13 -52.77 0.96 12.72
N ALA A 14 -53.41 0.27 11.76
CA ALA A 14 -52.72 -0.27 10.59
C ALA A 14 -52.24 0.85 9.65
N LEU A 15 -53.05 1.88 9.43
CA LEU A 15 -52.70 3.04 8.61
C LEU A 15 -51.56 3.86 9.24
N ASP A 16 -51.58 4.08 10.56
CA ASP A 16 -50.49 4.76 11.27
C ASP A 16 -49.18 3.98 11.16
N ARG A 17 -49.25 2.65 11.29
CA ARG A 17 -48.09 1.77 11.11
C ARG A 17 -47.57 1.81 9.68
N ILE A 18 -48.46 1.82 8.68
CA ILE A 18 -48.10 1.93 7.27
C ILE A 18 -47.46 3.29 6.98
N GLY A 19 -48.03 4.38 7.49
CA GLY A 19 -47.47 5.73 7.39
C GLY A 19 -46.06 5.82 7.98
N GLY A 20 -45.86 5.32 9.19
CA GLY A 20 -44.53 5.29 9.81
C GLY A 20 -43.53 4.36 9.09
N SER A 21 -44.01 3.30 8.42
CA SER A 21 -43.15 2.44 7.60
C SER A 21 -42.78 3.09 6.26
N LEU A 22 -43.69 3.85 5.65
CA LEU A 22 -43.44 4.63 4.43
C LEU A 22 -42.43 5.73 4.72
N ASP A 23 -42.59 6.49 5.81
CA ASP A 23 -41.61 7.51 6.22
C ASP A 23 -40.21 6.93 6.44
N ARG A 24 -40.12 5.70 6.96
CA ARG A 24 -38.84 5.00 7.14
C ARG A 24 -38.23 4.57 5.82
N ILE A 25 -39.04 4.06 4.89
CA ILE A 25 -38.58 3.66 3.54
C ILE A 25 -38.11 4.90 2.76
N THR A 26 -38.84 6.01 2.84
CA THR A 26 -38.43 7.28 2.23
C THR A 26 -37.10 7.78 2.77
N ARG A 27 -36.80 7.56 4.07
CA ARG A 27 -35.51 7.90 4.68
C ARG A 27 -34.36 6.94 4.30
N ILE A 28 -34.65 5.70 3.89
CA ILE A 28 -33.62 4.73 3.46
C ILE A 28 -32.97 5.16 2.13
N ASP A 29 -33.70 5.85 1.26
CA ASP A 29 -33.18 6.39 -0.02
C ASP A 29 -32.46 7.74 0.14
N GLU A 30 -32.57 8.39 1.30
CA GLU A 30 -31.74 9.55 1.61
C GLU A 30 -30.36 9.04 2.08
N PRO A 31 -29.26 9.32 1.36
CA PRO A 31 -27.94 8.98 1.85
C PRO A 31 -27.75 9.72 3.17
N GLU A 32 -27.73 8.98 4.27
CA GLU A 32 -27.37 9.49 5.59
C GLU A 32 -25.99 10.15 5.40
N ALA A 33 -25.91 11.47 5.64
CA ALA A 33 -24.68 12.20 5.42
C ALA A 33 -23.55 11.47 6.16
N PRO A 34 -22.42 11.16 5.49
CA PRO A 34 -21.34 10.46 6.14
C PRO A 34 -20.97 11.21 7.40
N THR A 35 -20.99 10.51 8.53
CA THR A 35 -20.61 11.11 9.80
C THR A 35 -19.16 11.58 9.73
N GLU A 36 -18.80 12.64 10.44
CA GLU A 36 -17.42 13.14 10.47
C GLU A 36 -16.41 12.02 10.79
N ALA A 37 -16.79 11.06 11.64
CA ALA A 37 -15.98 9.87 11.94
C ALA A 37 -15.68 9.02 10.69
N VAL A 38 -16.70 8.74 9.86
CA VAL A 38 -16.53 7.97 8.61
C VAL A 38 -15.70 8.74 7.59
N GLU A 39 -15.87 10.06 7.49
CA GLU A 39 -15.03 10.89 6.63
C GLU A 39 -13.57 10.89 7.07
N THR A 40 -13.31 10.98 8.38
CA THR A 40 -11.94 10.92 8.91
C THR A 40 -11.28 9.56 8.69
N GLU A 41 -12.01 8.46 8.90
CA GLU A 41 -11.50 7.11 8.69
C GLU A 41 -11.21 6.82 7.21
N THR A 42 -12.12 7.24 6.31
CA THR A 42 -11.91 7.09 4.86
C THR A 42 -10.75 7.94 4.36
N ALA A 43 -10.57 9.15 4.89
CA ALA A 43 -9.39 9.97 4.59
C ALA A 43 -8.09 9.31 5.09
N ALA A 44 -8.08 8.70 6.27
CA ALA A 44 -6.93 7.99 6.81
C ALA A 44 -6.57 6.76 5.95
N ILE A 45 -7.57 5.97 5.55
CA ILE A 45 -7.38 4.80 4.67
C ILE A 45 -6.86 5.24 3.29
N ALA A 46 -7.41 6.33 2.72
CA ALA A 46 -6.94 6.87 1.46
C ALA A 46 -5.46 7.30 1.54
N ALA A 47 -5.07 7.98 2.62
CA ALA A 47 -3.69 8.38 2.84
C ALA A 47 -2.74 7.19 3.03
N GLU A 48 -3.17 6.11 3.68
CA GLU A 48 -2.40 4.86 3.79
C GLU A 48 -2.25 4.17 2.43
N LEU A 49 -3.33 4.11 1.64
CA LEU A 49 -3.29 3.53 0.30
C LEU A 49 -2.31 4.27 -0.62
N ASP A 50 -2.30 5.61 -0.57
CA ASP A 50 -1.37 6.41 -1.36
C ASP A 50 0.08 6.23 -0.92
N ARG A 51 0.34 6.12 0.40
CA ARG A 51 1.67 5.77 0.93
C ARG A 51 2.12 4.39 0.46
N SER A 52 1.24 3.39 0.54
CA SER A 52 1.53 2.03 0.07
C SER A 52 1.85 1.99 -1.42
N ARG A 53 1.07 2.69 -2.25
CA ARG A 53 1.32 2.81 -3.70
C ARG A 53 2.66 3.45 -4.00
N ALA A 54 3.01 4.53 -3.30
CA ALA A 54 4.30 5.19 -3.46
C ALA A 54 5.46 4.26 -3.09
N ALA A 55 5.34 3.50 -2.00
CA ALA A 55 6.34 2.53 -1.58
C ALA A 55 6.53 1.41 -2.61
N ILE A 56 5.43 0.86 -3.16
CA ILE A 56 5.48 -0.16 -4.21
C ILE A 56 6.20 0.38 -5.45
N ALA A 57 5.85 1.59 -5.91
CA ALA A 57 6.49 2.19 -7.07
C ALA A 57 8.00 2.40 -6.88
N ALA A 58 8.42 2.79 -5.66
CA ALA A 58 9.84 2.94 -5.33
C ALA A 58 10.59 1.59 -5.36
N LEU A 59 10.00 0.54 -4.78
CA LEU A 59 10.57 -0.81 -4.79
C LEU A 59 10.66 -1.39 -6.21
N GLU A 60 9.67 -1.14 -7.06
CA GLU A 60 9.71 -1.55 -8.47
C GLU A 60 10.85 -0.87 -9.24
N ALA A 61 11.03 0.44 -9.04
CA ALA A 61 12.11 1.20 -9.66
C ALA A 61 13.49 0.69 -9.22
N ASP A 62 13.66 0.41 -7.93
CA ASP A 62 14.90 -0.12 -7.38
C ASP A 62 15.21 -1.54 -7.89
N ARG A 63 14.20 -2.42 -7.92
CA ARG A 63 14.31 -3.76 -8.51
C ARG A 63 14.73 -3.70 -9.98
N LEU A 64 14.16 -2.80 -10.76
CA LEU A 64 14.51 -2.62 -12.18
C LEU A 64 15.97 -2.14 -12.32
N ARG A 65 16.41 -1.22 -11.48
CA ARG A 65 17.81 -0.74 -11.42
C ARG A 65 18.76 -1.89 -11.08
N LEU A 66 18.49 -2.66 -10.03
CA LEU A 66 19.30 -3.83 -9.65
C LEU A 66 19.40 -4.84 -10.79
N LYS A 67 18.28 -5.14 -11.45
CA LYS A 67 18.25 -6.04 -12.60
C LYS A 67 19.16 -5.54 -13.73
N ALA A 68 19.04 -4.26 -14.10
CA ALA A 68 19.83 -3.67 -15.18
C ALA A 68 21.34 -3.76 -14.89
N VAL A 69 21.74 -3.44 -13.66
CA VAL A 69 23.16 -3.48 -13.27
C VAL A 69 23.68 -4.91 -13.18
N ASN A 70 22.88 -5.87 -12.70
CA ASN A 70 23.26 -7.27 -12.67
C ASN A 70 23.41 -7.85 -14.09
N ASP A 71 22.51 -7.50 -15.02
CA ASP A 71 22.60 -7.91 -16.41
C ASP A 71 23.86 -7.31 -17.08
N ALA A 72 24.22 -6.05 -16.78
CA ALA A 72 25.49 -5.45 -17.22
C ALA A 72 26.73 -6.20 -16.66
N LEU A 73 26.72 -6.56 -15.38
CA LEU A 73 27.80 -7.33 -14.75
C LEU A 73 27.95 -8.72 -15.38
N ARG A 74 26.84 -9.41 -15.70
CA ARG A 74 26.84 -10.71 -16.38
C ARG A 74 27.45 -10.61 -17.77
N ASN A 75 27.05 -9.59 -18.55
CA ASN A 75 27.61 -9.35 -19.88
C ASN A 75 29.12 -9.07 -19.81
N SER A 76 29.56 -8.29 -18.82
CA SER A 76 30.98 -8.01 -18.63
C SER A 76 31.77 -9.27 -18.25
N ASN A 77 31.23 -10.12 -17.37
CA ASN A 77 31.82 -11.42 -17.05
C ASN A 77 31.93 -12.35 -18.27
N HIS A 78 30.93 -12.32 -19.15
CA HIS A 78 30.97 -13.08 -20.41
C HIS A 78 32.12 -12.59 -21.29
N ALA A 79 32.22 -11.28 -21.52
CA ALA A 79 33.28 -10.70 -22.33
C ALA A 79 34.69 -10.99 -21.77
N LEU A 80 34.86 -10.96 -20.44
CA LEU A 80 36.12 -11.35 -19.80
C LEU A 80 36.48 -12.82 -20.05
N ARG A 81 35.49 -13.71 -20.02
CA ARG A 81 35.69 -15.15 -20.29
C ARG A 81 36.06 -15.40 -21.74
N GLU A 82 35.37 -14.75 -22.68
CA GLU A 82 35.70 -14.82 -24.12
C GLU A 82 37.11 -14.31 -24.38
N ALA A 83 37.46 -13.13 -23.86
CA ALA A 83 38.81 -12.58 -24.02
C ALA A 83 39.89 -13.47 -23.38
N GLY A 84 39.58 -14.16 -22.28
CA GLY A 84 40.45 -15.18 -21.68
C GLY A 84 40.79 -16.34 -22.63
N THR A 85 39.91 -16.65 -23.59
CA THR A 85 40.16 -17.67 -24.63
C THR A 85 40.89 -17.13 -25.87
N GLU A 86 40.89 -15.81 -26.07
CA GLU A 86 41.44 -15.13 -27.26
C GLU A 86 42.73 -14.35 -26.99
N GLY A 87 43.58 -14.84 -26.08
CA GLY A 87 44.88 -14.21 -25.78
C GLY A 87 44.88 -13.26 -24.57
N GLY A 88 43.80 -13.23 -23.80
CA GLY A 88 43.67 -12.55 -22.52
C GLY A 88 42.87 -11.23 -22.58
N PRO A 89 42.29 -10.79 -21.46
CA PRO A 89 41.54 -9.53 -21.40
C PRO A 89 42.43 -8.31 -21.66
N THR A 90 41.92 -7.35 -22.45
CA THR A 90 42.58 -6.05 -22.62
C THR A 90 42.43 -5.19 -21.36
N ALA A 91 43.32 -4.22 -21.17
CA ALA A 91 43.24 -3.29 -20.03
C ALA A 91 41.89 -2.53 -19.99
N ASP A 92 41.38 -2.11 -21.15
CA ASP A 92 40.09 -1.40 -21.24
C ASP A 92 38.91 -2.30 -20.86
N LEU A 93 38.97 -3.59 -21.22
CA LEU A 93 37.94 -4.56 -20.85
C LEU A 93 37.96 -4.82 -19.34
N ILE A 94 39.15 -4.95 -18.75
CA ILE A 94 39.32 -5.11 -17.29
C ILE A 94 38.75 -3.89 -16.56
N ASN A 95 39.10 -2.68 -17.00
CA ASN A 95 38.60 -1.44 -16.40
C ASN A 95 37.07 -1.35 -16.50
N SER A 96 36.50 -1.69 -17.66
CA SER A 96 35.05 -1.71 -17.86
C SER A 96 34.36 -2.74 -16.96
N ALA A 97 34.97 -3.89 -16.75
CA ALA A 97 34.44 -4.93 -15.87
C ALA A 97 34.49 -4.53 -14.39
N MET A 98 35.60 -3.96 -13.94
CA MET A 98 35.75 -3.44 -12.60
C MET A 98 34.74 -2.32 -12.32
N GLN A 99 34.48 -1.46 -13.30
CA GLN A 99 33.46 -0.43 -13.21
C GLN A 99 32.05 -1.05 -13.08
N ALA A 100 31.71 -2.05 -13.89
CA ALA A 100 30.44 -2.76 -13.80
C ALA A 100 30.26 -3.45 -12.43
N GLU A 101 31.32 -4.00 -11.85
CA GLU A 101 31.30 -4.58 -10.50
C GLU A 101 31.07 -3.52 -9.42
N LEU A 102 31.76 -2.38 -9.49
CA LEU A 102 31.54 -1.27 -8.56
C LEU A 102 30.10 -0.74 -8.64
N ASP A 103 29.56 -0.62 -9.84
CA ASP A 103 28.19 -0.15 -10.03
C ASP A 103 27.18 -1.17 -9.50
N ALA A 104 27.44 -2.48 -9.66
CA ALA A 104 26.63 -3.56 -9.06
C ALA A 104 26.64 -3.53 -7.53
N LEU A 105 27.82 -3.38 -6.93
CA LEU A 105 27.97 -3.29 -5.48
C LEU A 105 27.28 -2.04 -4.91
N ARG A 106 27.40 -0.91 -5.60
CA ARG A 106 26.73 0.34 -5.21
C ARG A 106 25.22 0.22 -5.32
N ALA A 107 24.71 -0.37 -6.41
CA ALA A 107 23.28 -0.60 -6.58
C ALA A 107 22.72 -1.54 -5.51
N ALA A 108 23.42 -2.64 -5.21
CA ALA A 108 23.04 -3.56 -4.13
C ALA A 108 22.97 -2.85 -2.78
N ARG A 109 23.99 -2.08 -2.40
CA ARG A 109 24.00 -1.34 -1.13
C ARG A 109 22.91 -0.28 -1.03
N GLU A 110 22.62 0.40 -2.13
CA GLU A 110 21.54 1.40 -2.16
C GLU A 110 20.18 0.73 -1.96
N SER A 111 19.96 -0.42 -2.61
CA SER A 111 18.76 -1.23 -2.44
C SER A 111 18.62 -1.72 -1.00
N ASP A 112 19.66 -2.32 -0.43
CA ASP A 112 19.68 -2.77 0.97
C ASP A 112 19.32 -1.62 1.92
N ARG A 113 19.84 -0.41 1.66
CA ARG A 113 19.54 0.77 2.47
C ARG A 113 18.09 1.20 2.33
N ALA A 114 17.56 1.24 1.11
CA ALA A 114 16.16 1.59 0.85
C ALA A 114 15.20 0.59 1.53
N GLU A 115 15.51 -0.71 1.50
CA GLU A 115 14.75 -1.74 2.21
C GLU A 115 14.80 -1.53 3.74
N LEU A 116 15.99 -1.25 4.29
CA LEU A 116 16.13 -0.97 5.73
C LEU A 116 15.37 0.29 6.15
N ASP A 117 15.44 1.37 5.38
CA ASP A 117 14.70 2.61 5.66
C ASP A 117 13.18 2.37 5.61
N ALA A 118 12.70 1.53 4.67
CA ALA A 118 11.29 1.13 4.60
C ALA A 118 10.87 0.28 5.82
N ILE A 119 11.70 -0.68 6.24
CA ILE A 119 11.45 -1.49 7.44
C ILE A 119 11.41 -0.61 8.69
N ILE A 120 12.36 0.31 8.84
CA ILE A 120 12.40 1.27 9.96
C ILE A 120 11.14 2.13 9.97
N GLY A 121 10.70 2.63 8.81
CA GLY A 121 9.47 3.38 8.68
C GLY A 121 8.22 2.61 9.11
N LEU A 122 8.17 1.30 8.84
CA LEU A 122 7.08 0.42 9.27
C LEU A 122 7.14 0.09 10.77
N LEU A 123 8.33 -0.06 11.34
CA LEU A 123 8.51 -0.40 12.77
C LEU A 123 8.33 0.80 13.70
N HIS A 124 8.67 2.02 13.25
CA HIS A 124 8.57 3.24 14.05
C HIS A 124 7.22 3.44 14.74
N PRO A 125 6.05 3.37 14.05
CA PRO A 125 4.76 3.53 14.70
C PRO A 125 4.49 2.43 15.75
N VAL A 126 4.87 1.18 15.46
CA VAL A 126 4.65 0.05 16.39
C VAL A 126 5.44 0.23 17.70
N VAL A 127 6.66 0.77 17.61
CA VAL A 127 7.47 1.08 18.80
C VAL A 127 6.89 2.27 19.58
N ALA A 128 6.42 3.31 18.88
CA ALA A 128 5.80 4.47 19.52
C ALA A 128 4.53 4.08 20.29
N ASP A 129 3.66 3.26 19.70
CA ASP A 129 2.44 2.76 20.35
C ASP A 129 2.76 1.93 21.60
N ALA A 130 3.81 1.09 21.54
CA ALA A 130 4.26 0.28 22.67
C ALA A 130 4.81 1.14 23.83
N ASP A 131 5.53 2.22 23.52
CA ASP A 131 6.02 3.17 24.54
C ASP A 131 4.87 3.94 25.20
N GLU A 132 3.81 4.30 24.45
CA GLU A 132 2.61 4.94 24.99
C GLU A 132 1.79 4.00 25.90
N GLU A 133 1.64 2.72 25.53
CA GLU A 133 0.99 1.72 26.40
C GLU A 133 1.74 1.54 27.72
N VAL A 134 3.07 1.56 27.72
CA VAL A 134 3.90 1.43 28.94
C VAL A 134 3.83 2.69 29.82
N GLN A 135 3.69 3.88 29.24
CA GLN A 135 3.57 5.14 30.00
C GLN A 135 2.18 5.33 30.63
N ASN A 136 1.15 4.72 30.04
CA ASN A 136 -0.23 4.82 30.50
C ASN A 136 -0.65 3.71 31.48
N ALA A 137 0.24 2.75 31.80
CA ALA A 137 0.03 1.63 32.73
C ALA A 137 0.64 1.88 34.12
#